data_AF-A0A940CRK8-F1
#
_entry.id   AF-A0A940CRK8-F1
#
_cell.length_a   1.000
_cell.length_b   1.000
_cell.length_c   1.000
_cell.angle_alpha   90.00
_cell.angle_beta   90.00
_cell.angle_gamma   90.00
#
_symmetry.space_group_name_H-M   'P 1'
#
loop_
_entity.id
_entity.type
_entity.pdbx_description
1 polymer ?
#
loop_
_entity_poly.entity_id
_entity_poly.type
_entity_poly.pdbx_seq_one_letter_code
_entity_poly.pdbx_strand_id
1 'polypeptide(L)' 'MSDRIKFFLEESKMPKTWYNIAADLPKPLSPPLHPGTLKPVGPDDLAPLFPMALIGQEVSQDKEIEIPEPVREIY' A
#
# COMPACT_ATOMS: atom_id res chain seq x y z
N MET A 1 -21.38 -24.31 -26.01
CA MET A 1 -20.45 -23.38 -25.32
C MET A 1 -20.96 -23.25 -23.91
N SER A 2 -20.12 -23.40 -22.88
CA SER A 2 -20.60 -23.34 -21.49
C SER A 2 -20.92 -21.90 -21.12
N ASP A 3 -22.19 -21.60 -20.82
CA ASP A 3 -22.67 -20.32 -20.30
C ASP A 3 -22.19 -20.08 -18.85
N ARG A 4 -20.87 -20.01 -18.64
CA ARG A 4 -20.28 -19.81 -17.31
C ARG A 4 -20.21 -18.32 -17.01
N ILE A 5 -21.13 -17.86 -16.17
CA ILE A 5 -21.28 -16.43 -15.80
C ILE A 5 -20.53 -16.05 -14.51
N LYS A 6 -19.99 -17.02 -13.77
CA LYS A 6 -19.29 -16.81 -12.51
C LYS A 6 -17.98 -17.57 -12.47
N PHE A 7 -16.93 -16.88 -12.01
CA PHE A 7 -15.60 -17.42 -11.78
C PHE A 7 -15.23 -17.23 -10.32
N PHE A 8 -14.77 -18.29 -9.68
CA PHE A 8 -14.26 -18.26 -8.33
C PHE A 8 -12.73 -18.33 -8.38
N LEU A 9 -12.07 -17.50 -7.58
CA LEU A 9 -10.65 -17.60 -7.33
C LEU A 9 -10.43 -18.60 -6.20
N GLU A 10 -9.54 -19.55 -6.38
CA GLU A 10 -9.12 -20.47 -5.32
C GLU A 10 -8.26 -19.71 -4.30
N GLU A 11 -8.36 -20.07 -3.02
CA GLU A 11 -7.57 -19.44 -1.95
C GLU A 11 -6.05 -19.57 -2.18
N SER A 12 -5.60 -20.68 -2.77
CA SER A 12 -4.21 -20.90 -3.17
C SER A 12 -3.69 -19.89 -4.20
N LYS A 13 -4.60 -19.19 -4.88
CA LYS A 13 -4.32 -18.15 -5.89
C LYS A 13 -4.54 -16.74 -5.33
N MET A 14 -4.80 -16.59 -4.03
CA MET A 14 -4.86 -15.28 -3.40
C MET A 14 -3.52 -14.54 -3.58
N PRO A 15 -3.56 -13.24 -3.93
CA PRO A 15 -2.35 -12.43 -4.00
C PRO A 15 -1.58 -12.45 -2.68
N LYS A 16 -0.25 -12.44 -2.77
CA LYS A 16 0.66 -12.38 -1.61
C LYS A 16 1.23 -10.97 -1.37
N THR A 17 1.01 -10.07 -2.31
CA THR A 17 1.53 -8.70 -2.32
C THR A 17 0.40 -7.72 -2.62
N TRP A 18 0.45 -6.54 -2.01
CA TRP A 18 -0.28 -5.36 -2.48
C TRP A 18 0.52 -4.69 -3.60
N TYR A 19 -0.18 -4.18 -4.60
CA TYR A 19 0.43 -3.41 -5.69
C TYR A 19 0.38 -1.92 -5.38
N ASN A 20 1.53 -1.26 -5.45
CA ASN A 20 1.68 0.17 -5.22
C ASN A 20 1.82 0.90 -6.56
N ILE A 21 0.78 1.66 -6.92
CA ILE A 21 0.76 2.43 -8.17
C ILE A 21 1.78 3.57 -8.20
N ALA A 22 2.28 4.04 -7.04
CA ALA A 22 3.26 5.12 -6.98
C ALA A 22 4.54 4.78 -7.77
N ALA A 23 4.92 3.49 -7.81
CA ALA A 23 6.06 2.99 -8.57
C ALA A 23 5.95 3.18 -10.09
N ASP A 24 4.74 3.34 -10.62
CA ASP A 24 4.46 3.48 -12.05
C ASP A 24 4.03 4.90 -12.44
N LEU A 25 4.03 5.85 -11.51
CA LEU A 25 3.73 7.24 -11.82
C LEU A 25 4.86 7.88 -12.64
N PRO A 26 4.54 8.75 -13.63
CA PRO A 26 5.56 9.40 -14.47
C PRO A 26 6.47 10.36 -13.69
N LYS A 27 6.02 10.79 -12.50
CA LYS A 27 6.80 11.55 -11.53
C LYS A 27 6.26 11.26 -10.12
N PRO A 28 7.10 11.40 -9.07
CA PRO A 28 6.64 11.23 -7.70
C PRO A 28 5.50 12.20 -7.35
N LEU A 29 4.60 11.75 -6.47
CA LEU A 29 3.59 12.63 -5.88
C LEU A 29 4.28 13.68 -5.00
N SER A 30 3.71 14.87 -4.97
CA SER A 30 4.15 15.88 -4.01
C SER A 30 3.91 15.38 -2.59
N PRO A 31 4.89 15.53 -1.67
CA PRO A 31 4.71 15.10 -0.30
C PRO A 31 3.60 15.92 0.39
N PRO A 32 2.89 15.34 1.37
CA PRO A 32 1.98 16.10 2.20
C PRO A 32 2.73 17.18 2.96
N LEU A 33 2.06 18.29 3.26
CA LEU A 33 2.64 19.41 4.00
C LEU A 33 2.16 19.40 5.45
N HIS A 34 3.09 19.68 6.38
CA HIS A 34 2.76 19.85 7.78
C HIS A 34 1.89 21.11 7.96
N PRO A 35 0.72 21.03 8.62
CA PRO A 35 -0.26 22.11 8.65
C PRO A 35 0.25 23.38 9.34
N GLY A 36 1.17 23.25 10.31
CA GLY A 36 1.75 24.39 11.03
C GLY A 36 2.97 25.05 10.35
N THR A 37 3.77 24.30 9.59
CA THR A 37 5.04 24.80 9.03
C THR A 37 4.99 24.98 7.52
N LEU A 38 3.98 24.37 6.86
CA LEU A 38 3.81 24.30 5.41
C LEU A 38 5.01 23.68 4.68
N LYS A 39 5.85 22.93 5.40
CA LYS A 39 6.95 22.16 4.85
C LYS A 39 6.53 20.70 4.62
N PRO A 40 7.17 19.96 3.71
CA PRO A 40 6.96 18.51 3.56
C PRO A 40 7.05 17.78 4.90
N VAL A 41 6.11 16.88 5.18
CA VAL A 41 6.12 16.05 6.38
C VAL A 41 7.26 15.02 6.32
N GLY A 42 7.91 14.79 7.45
CA GLY A 42 8.85 13.68 7.64
C GLY A 42 8.25 12.53 8.45
N PRO A 43 8.99 11.41 8.60
CA PRO A 43 8.56 10.29 9.45
C PRO A 43 8.27 10.68 10.90
N ASP A 44 9.05 11.61 11.46
CA ASP A 44 8.87 12.08 12.84
C ASP A 44 7.56 12.85 13.05
N ASP A 45 7.05 13.52 12.01
CA ASP A 45 5.76 14.20 12.05
C ASP A 45 4.58 13.20 12.04
N LEU A 46 4.80 11.99 11.50
CA LEU A 46 3.79 10.95 11.35
C LEU A 46 3.84 9.89 12.48
N ALA A 47 5.00 9.69 13.10
CA ALA A 47 5.20 8.69 14.15
C ALA A 47 4.24 8.79 15.35
N PRO A 48 3.75 9.97 15.76
CA PRO A 48 2.72 10.07 16.81
C PRO A 48 1.34 9.56 16.39
N LEU A 49 1.08 9.45 15.08
CA LEU A 49 -0.24 9.13 14.51
C LEU A 49 -0.30 7.71 13.97
N PHE A 50 0.81 7.21 13.43
CA PHE A 50 0.84 5.95 12.69
C PHE A 50 1.98 5.04 13.14
N PRO A 51 1.78 3.70 13.11
CA PRO A 51 2.86 2.74 13.24
C PRO A 51 3.92 2.92 12.15
N MET A 52 5.19 2.66 12.48
CA MET A 52 6.32 2.77 11.54
C MET A 52 6.14 1.95 10.27
N ALA A 53 5.47 0.80 10.34
CA ALA A 53 5.18 -0.03 9.18
C ALA A 53 4.28 0.68 8.15
N LEU A 54 3.26 1.44 8.62
CA LEU A 54 2.38 2.20 7.72
C LEU A 54 3.09 3.42 7.14
N ILE A 55 3.91 4.09 7.94
CA ILE A 55 4.74 5.21 7.47
C ILE A 55 5.70 4.75 6.37
N GLY A 56 6.31 3.57 6.54
CA GLY A 56 7.19 2.97 5.53
C GLY A 56 6.45 2.66 4.22
N GLN A 57 5.20 2.18 4.30
CA GLN A 57 4.38 1.93 3.12
C GLN A 57 4.03 3.23 2.38
N GLU A 58 3.68 4.31 3.10
CA GLU A 58 3.32 5.61 2.51
C GLU A 58 4.45 6.20 1.66
N VAL A 59 5.70 6.02 2.09
CA VAL A 59 6.88 6.55 1.37
C VAL A 59 7.52 5.56 0.41
N SER A 60 7.02 4.32 0.36
CA SER A 60 7.60 3.28 -0.49
C SER A 60 7.42 3.59 -1.98
N GLN A 61 8.46 3.28 -2.75
CA GLN A 61 8.43 3.29 -4.23
C GLN A 61 8.52 1.86 -4.78
N ASP A 62 8.41 0.85 -3.92
CA ASP A 62 8.39 -0.55 -4.34
C ASP A 62 7.04 -0.85 -4.99
N LYS A 63 7.07 -1.58 -6.11
CA LYS A 63 5.89 -1.95 -6.88
C LYS A 63 5.01 -2.96 -6.16
N GLU A 64 5.63 -3.88 -5.43
CA GLU A 64 4.96 -4.94 -4.69
C GLU A 64 5.36 -4.85 -3.22
N ILE A 65 4.36 -4.81 -2.34
CA ILE A 65 4.55 -4.79 -0.89
C ILE A 65 3.99 -6.11 -0.36
N GLU A 66 4.82 -6.91 0.30
CA GLU A 66 4.36 -8.18 0.87
C GLU A 66 3.24 -7.95 1.90
N ILE A 67 2.15 -8.69 1.73
CA ILE A 67 1.05 -8.73 2.69
C ILE A 67 1.53 -9.55 3.88
N PRO A 68 1.64 -8.98 5.10
CA PRO A 68 2.05 -9.73 6.28
C PRO A 68 1.15 -10.95 6.49
N GLU A 69 1.72 -12.08 6.87
CA GLU A 69 0.98 -13.34 7.03
C GLU A 69 -0.27 -13.21 7.92
N PRO A 70 -0.22 -12.56 9.11
CA PRO A 70 -1.43 -12.38 9.94
C PRO A 70 -2.52 -11.55 9.28
N VAL A 71 -2.17 -10.67 8.33
CA VAL A 71 -3.13 -9.87 7.55
C VAL A 71 -3.71 -10.70 6.41
N ARG A 72 -2.93 -11.60 5.82
CA ARG A 72 -3.38 -12.49 4.76
C ARG A 72 -4.36 -13.56 5.27
N GLU A 73 -4.16 -14.02 6.49
CA GLU A 73 -5.02 -15.04 7.14
C GLU A 73 -6.45 -14.54 7.45
N ILE A 74 -6.67 -13.22 7.50
CA ILE A 74 -7.97 -12.62 7.81
C ILE A 74 -8.77 -12.16 6.58
N TYR A 75 -8.22 -12.29 5.36
CA TYR A 75 -8.91 -11.97 4.10
C TYR A 75 -9.86 -13.07 3.66
#